data_AF-A0A1B2YZS3-F1
#
_entry.id   AF-A0A1B2YZS3-F1
#
_cell.length_a   1.000
_cell.length_b   1.000
_cell.length_c   1.000
_cell.angle_alpha   90.00
_cell.angle_beta   90.00
_cell.angle_gamma   90.00
#
_symmetry.space_group_name_H-M   'P 1'
#
loop_
_entity.id
_entity.type
_entity.pdbx_description
1 polymer ?
#
loop_
_entity_poly.entity_id
_entity_poly.type
_entity_poly.pdbx_seq_one_letter_code
_entity_poly.pdbx_strand_id
1 'polypeptide(L)'
;MMFSFAAISQEVASPCMVYMKAKQNTELLQQPELFLSKRSLARRARQAITVSNSDLPIEAHRLQTVSHVVSKIGNSSRWLNAVYVTATPTEILDLLDLSFVESVQPVAGGMAATRIVELPLNYGYSIDQVAQINLDQGPHRSGFLGEDKLIAVLDAGFVGANTVTISDDLDVSGTRNFVEGGQNVYQGSSHGFSVLSTMAASMDGTYIGTAPSASYLLIKTEDELSETPEEMINWIAGAEYADSIGVDIINSSLGYSEFDDPLDNYTIADLDGRTSIISLGAIAAARTGILVVTSAGNAGGG
;
A
#
# COMPACT_ATOMS: atom_id res chain seq x y z
N MET A 1 -57.35 34.03 0.07
CA MET A 1 -56.27 33.38 0.85
C MET A 1 -56.04 31.99 0.27
N MET A 2 -55.00 31.85 -0.56
CA MET A 2 -54.40 30.57 -0.92
C MET A 2 -53.02 30.90 -1.50
N PHE A 3 -52.00 30.91 -0.64
CA PHE A 3 -50.62 30.98 -1.08
C PHE A 3 -50.15 29.54 -1.31
N SER A 4 -49.98 29.18 -2.58
CA SER A 4 -49.29 27.94 -2.96
C SER A 4 -47.80 28.20 -2.81
N PHE A 5 -47.18 27.61 -1.79
CA PHE A 5 -45.73 27.60 -1.64
C PHE A 5 -45.17 26.56 -2.62
N ALA A 6 -44.60 27.01 -3.74
CA ALA A 6 -43.70 26.19 -4.52
C ALA A 6 -42.41 26.01 -3.72
N ALA A 7 -42.13 24.77 -3.31
CA ALA A 7 -40.86 24.41 -2.70
C ALA A 7 -39.74 24.62 -3.72
N ILE A 8 -38.90 25.62 -3.48
CA ILE A 8 -37.64 25.78 -4.21
C ILE A 8 -36.71 24.69 -3.66
N SER A 9 -36.58 23.60 -4.41
CA SER A 9 -35.51 22.62 -4.19
C SER A 9 -34.18 23.36 -4.31
N GLN A 10 -33.42 23.48 -3.21
CA GLN A 10 -32.05 24.01 -3.28
C GLN A 10 -31.21 23.03 -4.10
N GLU A 11 -30.73 23.49 -5.25
CA GLU A 11 -29.72 22.78 -6.02
C GLU A 11 -28.42 22.73 -5.20
N VAL A 12 -28.07 21.57 -4.68
CA VAL A 12 -26.87 21.39 -3.85
C VAL A 12 -25.65 21.32 -4.75
N ALA A 13 -24.77 22.32 -4.65
CA ALA A 13 -23.49 22.31 -5.35
C ALA A 13 -22.62 21.15 -4.87
N SER A 14 -22.02 20.40 -5.80
CA SER A 14 -21.23 19.20 -5.52
C SER A 14 -19.83 19.28 -6.13
N PRO A 15 -18.81 18.63 -5.53
CA PRO A 15 -17.49 18.50 -6.11
C PRO A 15 -17.48 17.81 -7.47
N CYS A 16 -16.82 18.40 -8.46
CA CYS A 16 -16.58 17.77 -9.76
C CYS A 16 -15.22 18.17 -10.37
N MET A 17 -14.70 17.29 -11.23
CA MET A 17 -13.56 17.55 -12.10
C MET A 17 -14.06 17.89 -13.49
N VAL A 18 -13.67 19.06 -13.99
CA VAL A 18 -13.94 19.51 -15.36
C VAL A 18 -12.73 19.18 -16.21
N TYR A 19 -12.84 18.18 -17.07
CA TYR A 19 -11.80 17.82 -18.05
C TYR A 19 -11.98 18.67 -19.31
N MET A 20 -10.89 19.20 -19.85
CA MET A 20 -10.89 20.08 -21.01
C MET A 20 -10.31 19.38 -22.24
N LYS A 21 -10.78 19.80 -23.41
CA LYS A 21 -10.20 19.41 -24.70
C LYS A 21 -8.77 19.90 -24.84
N ALA A 22 -8.03 19.32 -25.79
CA ALA A 22 -6.63 19.60 -26.05
C ALA A 22 -6.26 21.10 -25.96
N LYS A 23 -5.13 21.37 -25.30
CA LYS A 23 -4.58 22.72 -25.17
C LYS A 23 -4.14 23.23 -26.55
N GLN A 24 -4.39 24.50 -26.80
CA GLN A 24 -4.10 25.15 -28.07
C GLN A 24 -2.81 25.96 -28.04
N ASN A 25 -2.27 26.26 -26.86
CA ASN A 25 -1.01 26.99 -26.64
C ASN A 25 0.27 26.17 -26.92
N THR A 26 0.24 25.36 -27.98
CA THR A 26 1.30 24.42 -28.35
C THR A 26 2.60 25.11 -28.75
N GLU A 27 2.53 26.37 -29.18
CA GLU A 27 3.68 27.22 -29.48
C GLU A 27 4.61 27.42 -28.26
N LEU A 28 4.07 27.36 -27.04
CA LEU A 28 4.88 27.50 -25.82
C LEU A 28 5.89 26.37 -25.64
N LEU A 29 5.71 25.20 -26.28
CA LEU A 29 6.69 24.11 -26.23
C LEU A 29 8.07 24.51 -26.74
N GLN A 30 8.15 25.55 -27.57
CA GLN A 30 9.41 26.10 -28.06
C GLN A 30 10.16 26.92 -26.99
N GLN A 31 9.49 27.28 -25.89
CA GLN A 31 10.02 28.09 -24.78
C GLN A 31 9.61 27.46 -23.44
N PRO A 32 10.04 26.22 -23.14
CA PRO A 32 9.57 25.49 -21.97
C PRO A 32 9.99 26.13 -20.65
N GLU A 33 11.02 26.98 -20.64
CA GLU A 33 11.43 27.81 -19.50
C GLU A 33 10.34 28.78 -19.01
N LEU A 34 9.35 29.11 -19.84
CA LEU A 34 8.22 29.95 -19.43
C LEU A 34 7.27 29.25 -18.46
N PHE A 35 7.24 27.91 -18.44
CA PHE A 35 6.33 27.13 -17.59
C PHE A 35 6.99 25.97 -16.83
N LEU A 36 8.28 25.70 -17.08
CA LEU A 36 9.11 24.74 -16.35
C LEU A 36 10.37 25.43 -15.83
N SER A 37 10.70 25.21 -14.56
CA SER A 37 11.95 25.74 -13.99
C SER A 37 13.18 25.11 -14.63
N LYS A 38 14.32 25.82 -14.58
CA LYS A 38 15.63 25.31 -15.03
C LYS A 38 15.96 23.94 -14.43
N ARG A 39 15.63 23.72 -13.15
CA ARG A 39 15.81 22.42 -12.46
C ARG A 39 14.94 21.31 -13.07
N SER A 40 13.71 21.62 -13.46
CA SER A 40 12.74 20.70 -14.08
C SER A 40 13.21 20.24 -15.47
N LEU A 41 13.77 21.16 -16.25
CA LEU A 41 14.35 20.90 -17.56
C LEU A 41 15.64 20.07 -17.46
N ALA A 42 16.53 20.44 -16.54
CA ALA A 42 17.77 19.69 -16.30
C ALA A 42 17.50 18.24 -15.86
N ARG A 43 16.51 18.01 -15.00
CA ARG A 43 16.10 16.65 -14.60
C ARG A 43 15.61 15.82 -15.79
N ARG A 44 14.75 16.42 -16.64
CA ARG A 44 14.23 15.78 -17.85
C ARG A 44 15.35 15.40 -18.82
N ALA A 45 16.29 16.31 -19.05
CA ALA A 45 17.45 16.06 -19.91
C ALA A 45 18.29 14.86 -19.43
N ARG A 46 18.55 14.75 -18.11
CA ARG A 46 19.28 13.59 -17.54
C ARG A 46 18.57 12.26 -17.71
N GLN A 47 17.24 12.26 -17.78
CA GLN A 47 16.40 11.06 -17.87
C GLN A 47 15.92 10.79 -19.29
N ALA A 48 16.40 11.55 -20.29
CA ALA A 48 15.92 11.50 -21.67
C ALA A 48 14.39 11.65 -21.81
N ILE A 49 13.77 12.51 -20.97
CA ILE A 49 12.33 12.80 -21.00
C ILE A 49 12.07 14.08 -21.81
N THR A 50 11.29 13.98 -22.88
CA THR A 50 10.89 15.12 -23.72
C THR A 50 9.76 15.92 -23.06
N VAL A 51 9.80 17.26 -23.16
CA VAL A 51 8.68 18.12 -22.77
C VAL A 51 7.51 17.86 -23.71
N SER A 52 6.30 17.69 -23.17
CA SER A 52 5.12 17.32 -23.97
C SER A 52 3.93 18.25 -23.74
N ASN A 53 2.86 18.07 -24.52
CA ASN A 53 1.63 18.86 -24.40
C ASN A 53 1.00 18.82 -22.99
N SER A 54 1.24 17.76 -22.21
CA SER A 54 0.74 17.68 -20.83
C SER A 54 1.42 18.71 -19.92
N ASP A 55 2.68 19.08 -20.19
CA ASP A 55 3.44 20.03 -19.37
C ASP A 55 3.00 21.50 -19.56
N LEU A 56 2.33 21.80 -20.67
CA LEU A 56 1.80 23.14 -20.98
C LEU A 56 0.81 23.60 -19.91
N PRO A 57 0.80 24.86 -19.49
CA PRO A 57 -0.25 25.38 -18.61
C PRO A 57 -1.61 25.37 -19.31
N ILE A 58 -2.69 25.24 -18.55
CA ILE A 58 -4.05 25.49 -19.06
C ILE A 58 -4.16 26.98 -19.40
N GLU A 59 -4.77 27.33 -20.53
CA GLU A 59 -4.91 28.71 -20.95
C GLU A 59 -5.73 29.52 -19.94
N ALA A 60 -5.22 30.68 -19.54
CA ALA A 60 -5.82 31.49 -18.48
C ALA A 60 -7.29 31.85 -18.75
N HIS A 61 -7.64 32.10 -20.02
CA HIS A 61 -9.02 32.40 -20.41
C HIS A 61 -9.98 31.23 -20.11
N ARG A 62 -9.56 29.96 -20.25
CA ARG A 62 -10.41 28.80 -19.96
C ARG A 62 -10.73 28.71 -18.48
N LEU A 63 -9.72 28.92 -17.62
CA LEU A 63 -9.90 28.96 -16.17
C LEU A 63 -10.77 30.13 -15.73
N GLN A 64 -10.60 31.31 -16.34
CA GLN A 64 -11.43 32.47 -16.06
C GLN A 64 -12.89 32.25 -16.45
N THR A 65 -13.14 31.69 -17.64
CA THR A 65 -14.50 31.36 -18.09
C THR A 65 -15.16 30.36 -17.14
N VAL A 66 -14.46 29.28 -16.74
CA VAL A 66 -14.98 28.32 -15.75
C VAL A 66 -15.31 29.02 -14.43
N SER A 67 -14.46 29.92 -13.95
CA SER A 67 -14.67 30.63 -12.68
C SER A 67 -15.89 31.55 -12.66
N HIS A 68 -16.37 32.00 -13.82
CA HIS A 68 -17.59 32.80 -13.93
C HIS A 68 -18.87 31.96 -14.00
N VAL A 69 -18.74 30.65 -14.26
CA VAL A 69 -19.87 29.72 -14.35
C VAL A 69 -20.15 29.04 -13.02
N VAL A 70 -19.11 28.71 -12.25
CA VAL A 70 -19.25 27.87 -11.04
C VAL A 70 -19.24 28.66 -9.75
N SER A 71 -19.96 28.13 -8.75
CA SER A 71 -19.96 28.66 -7.39
C SER A 71 -18.58 28.70 -6.73
N LYS A 72 -17.69 27.74 -7.02
CA LYS A 72 -16.31 27.72 -6.53
C LYS A 72 -15.36 27.05 -7.51
N ILE A 73 -14.26 27.72 -7.84
CA ILE A 73 -13.14 27.14 -8.58
C ILE A 73 -12.01 26.74 -7.60
N GLY A 74 -11.47 25.54 -7.77
CA GLY A 74 -10.33 25.03 -7.01
C GLY A 74 -9.06 24.98 -7.85
N ASN A 75 -8.16 24.07 -7.49
CA ASN A 75 -6.89 23.91 -8.19
C ASN A 75 -7.08 23.25 -9.57
N SER A 76 -6.22 23.63 -10.52
CA SER A 76 -6.14 23.03 -11.86
C SER A 76 -4.91 22.13 -12.01
N SER A 77 -5.07 21.00 -12.69
CA SER A 77 -3.96 20.13 -13.09
C SER A 77 -3.64 20.33 -14.56
N ARG A 78 -2.43 20.83 -14.84
CA ARG A 78 -1.96 20.97 -16.22
C ARG A 78 -1.77 19.61 -16.90
N TRP A 79 -1.31 18.59 -16.18
CA TRP A 79 -1.07 17.27 -16.75
C TRP A 79 -2.36 16.55 -17.13
N LEU A 80 -3.41 16.65 -16.30
CA LEU A 80 -4.71 16.08 -16.57
C LEU A 80 -5.60 16.95 -17.46
N ASN A 81 -5.13 18.17 -17.77
CA ASN A 81 -5.90 19.20 -18.47
C ASN A 81 -7.29 19.42 -17.86
N ALA A 82 -7.33 19.56 -16.54
CA ALA A 82 -8.58 19.57 -15.79
C ALA A 82 -8.56 20.56 -14.61
N VAL A 83 -9.73 20.99 -14.16
CA VAL A 83 -9.90 21.88 -13.00
C VAL A 83 -10.96 21.33 -12.04
N TYR A 84 -10.66 21.37 -10.75
CA TYR A 84 -11.62 21.04 -9.70
C TYR A 84 -12.58 22.21 -9.49
N VAL A 85 -13.87 21.93 -9.40
CA VAL A 85 -14.90 22.92 -9.10
C VAL A 85 -15.93 22.36 -8.12
N THR A 86 -16.68 23.24 -7.47
CA THR A 86 -17.94 22.89 -6.81
C THR A 86 -19.04 23.56 -7.60
N ALA A 87 -19.93 22.76 -8.18
CA ALA A 87 -20.95 23.23 -9.12
C ALA A 87 -22.33 22.65 -8.82
N THR A 88 -23.40 23.44 -9.00
CA THR A 88 -24.79 22.95 -8.96
C THR A 88 -25.12 22.13 -10.22
N PRO A 89 -26.20 21.34 -10.22
CA PRO A 89 -26.67 20.66 -11.44
C PRO A 89 -26.85 21.61 -12.63
N THR A 90 -27.38 22.82 -12.44
CA THR A 90 -27.50 23.82 -13.51
C THR A 90 -26.12 24.32 -13.97
N GLU A 91 -25.21 24.65 -13.05
CA GLU A 91 -23.84 25.08 -13.41
C GLU A 91 -23.06 23.97 -14.14
N ILE A 92 -23.31 22.69 -13.83
CA ILE A 92 -22.72 21.55 -14.56
C ILE A 92 -23.19 21.52 -16.01
N LEU A 93 -24.46 21.83 -16.28
CA LEU A 93 -24.96 21.92 -17.66
C LEU A 93 -24.30 23.08 -18.40
N ASP A 94 -24.20 24.25 -17.76
CA ASP A 94 -23.53 25.43 -18.33
C ASP A 94 -22.04 25.15 -18.63
N LEU A 95 -21.36 24.38 -17.77
CA LEU A 95 -19.99 23.93 -18.02
C LEU A 95 -19.87 23.02 -19.24
N LEU A 96 -20.83 22.12 -19.46
CA LEU A 96 -20.83 21.21 -20.61
C LEU A 96 -21.07 21.94 -21.93
N ASP A 97 -21.70 23.12 -21.90
CA ASP A 97 -21.90 23.98 -23.08
C ASP A 97 -20.63 24.75 -23.49
N LEU A 98 -19.61 24.83 -22.61
CA LEU A 98 -18.34 25.45 -22.96
C LEU A 98 -17.61 24.62 -24.01
N SER A 99 -17.31 25.22 -25.16
CA SER A 99 -16.74 24.52 -26.32
C SER A 99 -15.41 23.81 -26.06
N PHE A 100 -14.65 24.25 -25.05
CA PHE A 100 -13.38 23.67 -24.65
C PHE A 100 -13.50 22.63 -23.52
N VAL A 101 -14.68 22.41 -22.95
CA VAL A 101 -14.91 21.33 -21.97
C VAL A 101 -15.13 20.02 -22.72
N GLU A 102 -14.47 18.98 -22.23
CA GLU A 102 -14.59 17.61 -22.75
C GLU A 102 -15.55 16.80 -21.90
N SER A 103 -15.42 16.85 -20.56
CA SER A 103 -16.35 16.17 -19.68
C SER A 103 -16.46 16.76 -18.27
N VAL A 104 -17.71 16.70 -17.80
CA VAL A 104 -18.28 16.81 -16.45
C VAL A 104 -18.14 15.59 -15.54
N GLN A 105 -17.08 15.36 -14.75
CA GLN A 105 -17.03 14.16 -13.88
C GLN A 105 -17.27 14.51 -12.41
N PRO A 106 -18.35 13.99 -11.77
CA PRO A 106 -18.51 14.11 -10.32
C PRO A 106 -17.30 13.53 -9.60
N VAL A 107 -16.76 14.26 -8.62
CA VAL A 107 -15.81 13.68 -7.67
C VAL A 107 -16.66 12.99 -6.61
N ALA A 108 -17.16 11.81 -6.97
CA ALA A 108 -17.81 10.90 -6.05
C ALA A 108 -16.73 10.26 -5.19
N GLY A 109 -16.37 11.02 -4.16
CA GLY A 109 -15.44 10.65 -3.12
C GLY A 109 -15.85 11.47 -1.92
N GLY A 110 -16.94 11.04 -1.28
CA GLY A 110 -17.11 11.37 0.11
C GLY A 110 -15.90 10.78 0.83
N MET A 111 -14.83 11.55 0.97
CA MET A 111 -14.18 11.57 2.26
C MET A 111 -15.27 12.14 3.16
N ALA A 112 -16.00 11.24 3.82
CA ALA A 112 -16.46 11.58 5.16
C ALA A 112 -15.30 12.32 5.80
N ALA A 113 -15.57 13.45 6.45
CA ALA A 113 -14.65 13.91 7.45
C ALA A 113 -14.57 12.76 8.46
N THR A 114 -13.67 11.81 8.25
CA THR A 114 -13.09 11.07 9.34
C THR A 114 -12.43 12.18 10.11
N ARG A 115 -13.14 12.62 11.14
CA ARG A 115 -12.50 13.26 12.26
C ARG A 115 -11.54 12.19 12.74
N ILE A 116 -10.32 12.20 12.21
CA ILE A 116 -9.21 11.49 12.81
C ILE A 116 -9.08 12.19 14.15
N VAL A 117 -9.71 11.59 15.15
CA VAL A 117 -9.34 11.84 16.54
C VAL A 117 -7.95 11.22 16.62
N GLU A 118 -6.92 12.01 16.29
CA GLU A 118 -5.54 11.65 16.60
C GLU A 118 -5.47 11.57 18.12
N LEU A 119 -5.51 10.35 18.66
CA LEU A 119 -4.60 10.05 19.73
C LEU A 119 -3.28 9.72 19.01
N PRO A 120 -2.22 10.54 19.16
CA PRO A 120 -0.92 10.14 18.64
C PRO A 120 -0.59 8.77 19.22
N LEU A 121 -0.34 7.79 18.36
CA LEU A 121 0.01 6.44 18.77
C LEU A 121 1.23 6.50 19.69
N ASN A 122 1.12 5.97 20.90
CA ASN A 122 2.24 5.94 21.81
C ASN A 122 3.01 4.65 21.62
N TYR A 123 4.02 4.70 20.74
CA TYR A 123 4.82 3.55 20.31
C TYR A 123 5.62 2.88 21.43
N GLY A 124 5.81 3.53 22.59
CA GLY A 124 6.56 2.96 23.71
C GLY A 124 7.94 2.46 23.29
N TYR A 125 8.20 1.16 23.51
CA TYR A 125 9.47 0.52 23.18
C TYR A 125 9.78 0.43 21.68
N SER A 126 8.79 0.56 20.77
CA SER A 126 9.02 0.48 19.32
C SER A 126 9.33 1.82 18.65
N ILE A 127 9.37 2.92 19.41
CA ILE A 127 9.49 4.28 18.86
C ILE A 127 10.71 4.47 17.95
N ASP A 128 11.87 3.93 18.33
CA ASP A 128 13.11 4.10 17.58
C ASP A 128 13.04 3.39 16.23
N GLN A 129 12.54 2.15 16.20
CA GLN A 129 12.39 1.38 14.96
C GLN A 129 11.34 2.02 14.05
N VAL A 130 10.18 2.41 14.59
CA VAL A 130 9.10 3.08 13.85
C VAL A 130 9.56 4.40 13.25
N ALA A 131 10.31 5.20 14.00
CA ALA A 131 10.87 6.46 13.52
C ALA A 131 11.92 6.23 12.41
N GLN A 132 12.78 5.22 12.58
CA GLN A 132 13.82 4.88 11.60
C GLN A 132 13.26 4.57 10.21
N ILE A 133 12.09 3.92 10.14
CA ILE A 133 11.41 3.60 8.87
C ILE A 133 10.28 4.58 8.52
N ASN A 134 10.22 5.73 9.21
CA ASN A 134 9.26 6.81 8.97
C ASN A 134 7.78 6.36 8.99
N LEU A 135 7.45 5.39 9.85
CA LEU A 135 6.08 4.92 10.02
C LEU A 135 5.22 5.94 10.76
N ASP A 136 5.73 6.48 11.87
CA ASP A 136 5.05 7.50 12.69
C ASP A 136 4.71 8.73 11.85
N GLN A 137 5.71 9.39 11.25
CA GLN A 137 5.48 10.60 10.44
C GLN A 137 4.91 10.32 9.04
N GLY A 138 4.66 9.05 8.70
CA GLY A 138 4.22 8.60 7.39
C GLY A 138 2.89 7.85 7.44
N PRO A 139 2.88 6.54 7.10
CA PRO A 139 1.65 5.75 7.03
C PRO A 139 0.76 5.81 8.28
N HIS A 140 1.32 5.66 9.50
CA HIS A 140 0.50 5.62 10.71
C HIS A 140 -0.17 6.97 11.01
N ARG A 141 0.54 8.09 10.81
CA ARG A 141 -0.06 9.43 10.89
C ARG A 141 -1.14 9.69 9.85
N SER A 142 -1.10 8.96 8.74
CA SER A 142 -2.15 9.00 7.72
C SER A 142 -3.30 8.02 8.02
N GLY A 143 -3.24 7.28 9.13
CA GLY A 143 -4.23 6.28 9.51
C GLY A 143 -4.11 4.97 8.72
N PHE A 144 -2.95 4.67 8.16
CA PHE A 144 -2.68 3.37 7.51
C PHE A 144 -1.96 2.47 8.51
N LEU A 145 -2.68 1.50 9.06
CA LEU A 145 -2.20 0.57 10.09
C LEU A 145 -2.27 -0.90 9.63
N GLY A 146 -2.50 -1.13 8.33
CA GLY A 146 -2.59 -2.47 7.74
C GLY A 146 -4.02 -2.97 7.57
N GLU A 147 -5.02 -2.10 7.67
CA GLU A 147 -6.43 -2.43 7.43
C GLU A 147 -6.60 -3.11 6.07
N ASP A 148 -7.48 -4.12 6.04
CA ASP A 148 -7.78 -4.94 4.85
C ASP A 148 -6.55 -5.64 4.22
N LYS A 149 -5.45 -5.78 4.97
CA LYS A 149 -4.30 -6.60 4.57
C LYS A 149 -4.33 -7.94 5.29
N LEU A 150 -4.17 -9.02 4.54
CA LEU A 150 -3.94 -10.35 5.09
C LEU A 150 -2.46 -10.73 4.92
N ILE A 151 -1.78 -10.99 6.03
CA ILE A 151 -0.34 -11.29 6.06
C ILE A 151 -0.15 -12.73 6.54
N ALA A 152 0.48 -13.58 5.71
CA ALA A 152 0.94 -14.89 6.14
C ALA A 152 2.32 -14.80 6.77
N VAL A 153 2.48 -15.38 7.96
CA VAL A 153 3.77 -15.54 8.63
C VAL A 153 4.16 -17.01 8.54
N LEU A 154 5.21 -17.31 7.78
CA LEU A 154 5.79 -18.64 7.66
C LEU A 154 7.01 -18.71 8.58
N ASP A 155 6.97 -19.59 9.57
CA ASP A 155 7.99 -19.65 10.63
C ASP A 155 8.08 -21.03 11.30
N ALA A 156 8.98 -21.19 12.28
CA ALA A 156 9.20 -22.43 13.02
C ALA A 156 8.13 -22.72 14.09
N GLY A 157 7.36 -21.71 14.50
CA GLY A 157 6.33 -21.88 15.51
C GLY A 157 5.88 -20.57 16.15
N PHE A 158 4.73 -20.61 16.81
CA PHE A 158 4.07 -19.44 17.38
C PHE A 158 3.78 -19.61 18.87
N VAL A 159 4.68 -20.28 19.61
CA VAL A 159 4.52 -20.43 21.06
C VAL A 159 4.36 -19.07 21.72
N GLY A 160 3.27 -18.90 22.47
CA GLY A 160 2.92 -17.65 23.13
C GLY A 160 1.85 -16.83 22.40
N ALA A 161 1.67 -16.99 21.08
CA ALA A 161 0.73 -16.18 20.30
C ALA A 161 -0.74 -16.35 20.71
N ASN A 162 -1.09 -17.49 21.32
CA ASN A 162 -2.44 -17.78 21.84
C ASN A 162 -2.60 -17.54 23.35
N THR A 163 -1.53 -17.15 24.06
CA THR A 163 -1.56 -17.00 25.54
C THR A 163 -1.07 -15.64 26.02
N VAL A 164 -0.22 -14.96 25.25
CA VAL A 164 0.29 -13.62 25.52
C VAL A 164 -0.49 -12.62 24.69
N THR A 165 -1.23 -11.74 25.36
CA THR A 165 -1.96 -10.67 24.70
C THR A 165 -0.99 -9.60 24.19
N ILE A 166 -0.90 -9.46 22.86
CA ILE A 166 -0.15 -8.38 22.19
C ILE A 166 -1.07 -7.33 21.57
N SER A 167 -2.36 -7.64 21.42
CA SER A 167 -3.42 -6.75 20.95
C SER A 167 -4.75 -7.36 21.39
N ASP A 168 -5.69 -6.53 21.84
CA ASP A 168 -7.06 -6.98 22.14
C ASP A 168 -7.84 -7.31 20.85
N ASP A 169 -7.40 -6.75 19.72
CA ASP A 169 -8.02 -6.90 18.40
C ASP A 169 -7.19 -7.76 17.43
N LEU A 170 -6.29 -8.61 17.96
CA LEU A 170 -5.46 -9.49 17.12
C LEU A 170 -6.36 -10.44 16.31
N ASP A 171 -6.38 -10.26 14.99
CA ASP A 171 -7.09 -11.14 14.06
C ASP A 171 -6.15 -12.21 13.48
N VAL A 172 -6.25 -13.42 14.02
CA VAL A 172 -5.64 -14.62 13.42
C VAL A 172 -6.69 -15.34 12.59
N SER A 173 -6.71 -15.07 11.29
CA SER A 173 -7.71 -15.63 10.35
C SER A 173 -7.58 -17.13 10.13
N GLY A 174 -6.43 -17.71 10.48
CA GLY A 174 -6.23 -19.15 10.44
C GLY A 174 -4.83 -19.58 10.85
N THR A 175 -4.66 -20.89 11.00
CA THR A 175 -3.37 -21.51 11.29
C THR A 175 -3.22 -22.81 10.51
N ARG A 176 -1.99 -23.16 10.13
CA ARG A 176 -1.66 -24.42 9.45
C ARG A 176 -0.27 -24.92 9.82
N ASN A 177 -0.15 -26.19 10.14
CA ASN A 177 1.12 -26.85 10.45
C ASN A 177 1.45 -27.84 9.34
N PHE A 178 2.53 -27.58 8.59
CA PHE A 178 3.01 -28.47 7.53
C PHE A 178 4.04 -29.50 7.99
N VAL A 179 4.56 -29.36 9.22
CA VAL A 179 5.54 -30.27 9.80
C VAL A 179 4.84 -31.48 10.44
N GLU A 180 3.94 -31.23 11.38
CA GLU A 180 3.25 -32.28 12.15
C GLU A 180 1.83 -32.54 11.60
N GLY A 181 1.38 -31.71 10.67
CA GLY A 181 0.03 -31.73 10.13
C GLY A 181 -1.02 -31.06 11.03
N GLY A 182 -2.16 -30.73 10.44
CA GLY A 182 -3.27 -30.08 11.15
C GLY A 182 -3.05 -28.57 11.33
N GLN A 183 -3.72 -27.98 12.33
CA GLN A 183 -3.77 -26.52 12.52
C GLN A 183 -2.99 -26.03 13.75
N ASN A 184 -2.43 -26.92 14.56
CA ASN A 184 -1.74 -26.49 15.79
C ASN A 184 -0.34 -25.96 15.48
N VAL A 185 -0.15 -24.65 15.61
CA VAL A 185 1.13 -23.96 15.38
C VAL A 185 1.72 -23.37 16.67
N TYR A 186 1.04 -23.52 17.80
CA TYR A 186 1.39 -22.90 19.08
C TYR A 186 2.31 -23.78 19.95
N GLN A 187 3.10 -24.63 19.31
CA GLN A 187 4.04 -25.56 19.94
C GLN A 187 5.41 -25.46 19.26
N GLY A 188 6.47 -25.79 20.01
CA GLY A 188 7.83 -25.68 19.52
C GLY A 188 8.43 -24.28 19.75
N SER A 189 8.81 -23.60 18.68
CA SER A 189 9.53 -22.33 18.73
C SER A 189 8.61 -21.14 19.02
N SER A 190 9.14 -20.13 19.71
CA SER A 190 8.51 -18.81 19.89
C SER A 190 8.99 -17.78 18.85
N HIS A 191 9.81 -18.18 17.89
CA HIS A 191 10.41 -17.28 16.90
C HIS A 191 9.32 -16.59 16.05
N GLY A 192 8.39 -17.35 15.49
CA GLY A 192 7.27 -16.82 14.71
C GLY A 192 6.33 -15.93 15.52
N PHE A 193 6.17 -16.19 16.83
CA PHE A 193 5.45 -15.26 17.70
C PHE A 193 6.21 -13.93 17.87
N SER A 194 7.53 -13.98 17.99
CA SER A 194 8.37 -12.77 18.05
C SER A 194 8.24 -11.96 16.76
N VAL A 195 8.33 -12.62 15.60
CA VAL A 195 8.12 -12.02 14.27
C VAL A 195 6.73 -11.39 14.15
N LEU A 196 5.68 -12.15 14.48
CA LEU A 196 4.29 -11.67 14.49
C LEU A 196 4.16 -10.41 15.35
N SER A 197 4.74 -10.39 16.55
CA SER A 197 4.62 -9.26 17.48
C SER A 197 5.20 -7.95 16.93
N THR A 198 6.22 -8.01 16.06
CA THR A 198 6.78 -6.79 15.44
C THR A 198 5.81 -6.09 14.50
N MET A 199 4.82 -6.83 13.98
CA MET A 199 3.81 -6.31 13.07
C MET A 199 2.47 -6.09 13.77
N ALA A 200 1.99 -7.09 14.52
CA ALA A 200 0.61 -7.18 14.97
C ALA A 200 0.34 -6.54 16.35
N ALA A 201 1.38 -6.22 17.12
CA ALA A 201 1.20 -5.71 18.48
C ALA A 201 0.54 -4.32 18.50
N SER A 202 -0.43 -4.13 19.39
CA SER A 202 -1.16 -2.88 19.60
C SER A 202 -1.37 -2.65 21.09
N MET A 203 -0.28 -2.30 21.79
CA MET A 203 -0.29 -2.00 23.22
C MET A 203 0.08 -0.54 23.43
N ASP A 204 -0.93 0.32 23.59
CA ASP A 204 -0.74 1.75 23.75
C ASP A 204 0.22 2.07 24.91
N GLY A 205 1.21 2.92 24.64
CA GLY A 205 2.26 3.30 25.58
C GLY A 205 3.32 2.25 25.85
N THR A 206 3.19 1.06 25.27
CA THR A 206 4.11 -0.07 25.53
C THR A 206 4.81 -0.52 24.25
N TYR A 207 4.07 -0.95 23.24
CA TYR A 207 4.64 -1.41 21.97
C TYR A 207 3.56 -1.40 20.89
N ILE A 208 3.83 -0.73 19.77
CA ILE A 208 2.95 -0.72 18.60
C ILE A 208 3.76 -1.22 17.40
N GLY A 209 3.29 -2.30 16.80
CA GLY A 209 3.87 -2.93 15.62
C GLY A 209 3.60 -2.14 14.34
N THR A 210 4.12 -2.64 13.22
CA THR A 210 4.07 -1.94 11.92
C THR A 210 2.75 -2.08 11.16
N ALA A 211 1.93 -3.06 11.50
CA ALA A 211 0.64 -3.31 10.86
C ALA A 211 -0.42 -3.84 11.87
N PRO A 212 -0.68 -3.11 12.97
CA PRO A 212 -1.48 -3.60 14.09
C PRO A 212 -2.95 -3.86 13.75
N SER A 213 -3.43 -3.39 12.59
CA SER A 213 -4.81 -3.57 12.11
C SER A 213 -4.91 -4.55 10.93
N ALA A 214 -3.85 -5.28 10.62
CA ALA A 214 -3.87 -6.37 9.64
C ALA A 214 -4.42 -7.67 10.24
N SER A 215 -4.90 -8.55 9.36
CA SER A 215 -5.23 -9.93 9.68
C SER A 215 -4.03 -10.84 9.41
N TYR A 216 -3.89 -11.91 10.19
CA TYR A 216 -2.72 -12.79 10.13
C TYR A 216 -3.09 -14.26 9.91
N LEU A 217 -2.34 -14.90 9.01
CA LEU A 217 -2.36 -16.35 8.79
C LEU A 217 -1.03 -16.93 9.32
N LEU A 218 -1.08 -17.83 10.29
CA LEU A 218 0.14 -18.37 10.91
C LEU A 218 0.43 -19.78 10.37
N ILE A 219 1.60 -19.95 9.75
CA ILE A 219 1.96 -21.20 9.08
C ILE A 219 3.28 -21.70 9.65
N LYS A 220 3.25 -22.92 10.22
CA LYS A 220 4.47 -23.60 10.69
C LYS A 220 5.07 -24.45 9.57
N THR A 221 6.34 -24.20 9.25
CA THR A 221 7.07 -24.85 8.14
C THR A 221 8.36 -25.55 8.57
N GLU A 222 8.96 -25.14 9.69
CA GLU A 222 10.28 -25.65 10.13
C GLU A 222 10.16 -26.73 11.21
N ASP A 223 11.03 -27.74 11.10
CA ASP A 223 11.21 -28.77 12.12
C ASP A 223 12.43 -28.45 12.97
N GLU A 224 12.20 -28.00 14.20
CA GLU A 224 13.27 -27.61 15.15
C GLU A 224 14.25 -28.74 15.49
N LEU A 225 13.95 -29.98 15.12
CA LEU A 225 14.79 -31.15 15.41
C LEU A 225 15.75 -31.51 14.26
N SER A 226 15.60 -30.93 13.07
CA SER A 226 16.44 -31.24 11.91
C SER A 226 16.45 -30.12 10.88
N GLU A 227 17.61 -29.83 10.30
CA GLU A 227 17.74 -28.89 9.18
C GLU A 227 17.81 -29.69 7.88
N THR A 228 16.71 -29.78 7.14
CA THR A 228 16.64 -30.62 5.92
C THR A 228 15.91 -29.92 4.76
N PRO A 229 16.16 -30.33 3.51
CA PRO A 229 15.43 -29.79 2.36
C PRO A 229 13.90 -29.95 2.42
N GLU A 230 13.36 -30.78 3.32
CA GLU A 230 11.92 -30.90 3.57
C GLU A 230 11.29 -29.55 3.95
N GLU A 231 11.99 -28.74 4.76
CA GLU A 231 11.48 -27.46 5.24
C GLU A 231 11.24 -26.47 4.09
N MET A 232 12.08 -26.52 3.05
CA MET A 232 11.85 -25.75 1.83
C MET A 232 10.57 -26.19 1.10
N ILE A 233 10.23 -27.49 1.10
CA ILE A 233 8.99 -27.99 0.50
C ILE A 233 7.79 -27.60 1.37
N ASN A 234 7.91 -27.68 2.69
CA ASN A 234 6.88 -27.23 3.62
C ASN A 234 6.59 -25.74 3.46
N TRP A 235 7.63 -24.93 3.25
CA TRP A 235 7.48 -23.52 2.94
C TRP A 235 6.72 -23.29 1.64
N ILE A 236 7.04 -24.04 0.57
CA ILE A 236 6.33 -23.95 -0.71
C ILE A 236 4.86 -24.32 -0.53
N ALA A 237 4.56 -25.42 0.16
CA ALA A 237 3.19 -25.82 0.45
C ALA A 237 2.46 -24.78 1.33
N GLY A 238 3.18 -24.15 2.26
CA GLY A 238 2.71 -23.01 3.03
C GLY A 238 2.35 -21.81 2.17
N ALA A 239 3.18 -21.46 1.20
CA ALA A 239 2.95 -20.37 0.26
C ALA A 239 1.76 -20.66 -0.67
N GLU A 240 1.62 -21.89 -1.18
CA GLU A 240 0.44 -22.31 -1.95
C GLU A 240 -0.85 -22.23 -1.12
N TYR A 241 -0.78 -22.63 0.16
CA TYR A 241 -1.91 -22.49 1.07
C TYR A 241 -2.25 -21.02 1.34
N ALA A 242 -1.26 -20.16 1.54
CA ALA A 242 -1.45 -18.72 1.69
C ALA A 242 -2.12 -18.09 0.45
N ASP A 243 -1.68 -18.45 -0.76
CA ASP A 243 -2.31 -18.04 -2.02
C ASP A 243 -3.77 -18.48 -2.09
N SER A 244 -4.07 -19.72 -1.71
CA SER A 244 -5.44 -20.26 -1.70
C SER A 244 -6.41 -19.50 -0.78
N ILE A 245 -5.89 -18.80 0.23
CA ILE A 245 -6.65 -17.97 1.17
C ILE A 245 -6.77 -16.52 0.69
N GLY A 246 -5.94 -16.09 -0.27
CA GLY A 246 -5.93 -14.72 -0.78
C GLY A 246 -5.07 -13.77 0.06
N VAL A 247 -3.96 -14.27 0.62
CA VAL A 247 -2.96 -13.46 1.34
C VAL A 247 -2.37 -12.39 0.43
N ASP A 248 -2.20 -11.17 0.93
CA ASP A 248 -1.52 -10.08 0.19
C ASP A 248 0.01 -10.17 0.30
N ILE A 249 0.50 -10.56 1.49
CA ILE A 249 1.91 -10.50 1.87
C ILE A 249 2.32 -11.80 2.56
N ILE A 250 3.42 -12.40 2.12
CA ILE A 250 4.13 -13.44 2.88
C ILE A 250 5.32 -12.80 3.57
N ASN A 251 5.41 -12.95 4.90
CA ASN A 251 6.61 -12.67 5.67
C ASN A 251 7.26 -13.99 6.12
N SER A 252 8.51 -14.18 5.74
CA SER A 252 9.32 -15.34 6.11
C SER A 252 10.64 -14.87 6.73
N SER A 253 10.85 -15.12 8.01
CA SER A 253 12.11 -14.77 8.70
C SER A 253 13.04 -15.97 8.79
N LEU A 254 13.22 -16.65 7.66
CA LEU A 254 13.91 -17.93 7.51
C LEU A 254 14.90 -17.87 6.34
N GLY A 255 15.90 -18.74 6.33
CA GLY A 255 16.87 -18.85 5.25
C GLY A 255 17.59 -20.20 5.26
N TYR A 256 17.87 -20.72 4.07
CA TYR A 256 18.42 -22.06 3.88
C TYR A 256 19.74 -22.00 3.10
N SER A 257 20.78 -22.60 3.66
CA SER A 257 22.07 -22.77 2.97
C SER A 257 22.88 -23.95 3.48
N GLU A 258 22.76 -24.27 4.77
CA GLU A 258 23.39 -25.41 5.42
C GLU A 258 22.31 -26.34 5.98
N PHE A 259 22.52 -27.65 5.83
CA PHE A 259 21.63 -28.72 6.26
C PHE A 259 22.43 -29.77 7.03
N ASP A 260 21.72 -30.68 7.70
CA ASP A 260 22.31 -31.77 8.48
C ASP A 260 23.18 -32.71 7.64
N ASP A 261 22.78 -32.97 6.37
CA ASP A 261 23.64 -33.63 5.38
C ASP A 261 24.37 -32.55 4.53
N PRO A 262 25.70 -32.44 4.62
CA PRO A 262 26.47 -31.47 3.84
C PRO A 262 26.33 -31.63 2.32
N LEU A 263 25.84 -32.77 1.82
CA LEU A 263 25.56 -32.98 0.40
C LEU A 263 24.36 -32.18 -0.10
N ASP A 264 23.47 -31.77 0.79
CA ASP A 264 22.28 -30.96 0.48
C ASP A 264 22.56 -29.45 0.54
N ASN A 265 23.73 -29.04 1.06
CA ASN A 265 24.11 -27.65 1.24
C ASN A 265 24.15 -26.88 -0.09
N TYR A 266 23.69 -25.63 -0.05
CA TYR A 266 23.84 -24.70 -1.15
C TYR A 266 25.18 -23.97 -1.06
N THR A 267 25.83 -23.80 -2.20
CA THR A 267 26.98 -22.90 -2.31
C THR A 267 26.52 -21.45 -2.48
N ILE A 268 27.42 -20.49 -2.26
CA ILE A 268 27.13 -19.06 -2.54
C ILE A 268 26.68 -18.84 -3.98
N ALA A 269 27.17 -19.63 -4.94
CA ALA A 269 26.77 -19.52 -6.34
C ALA A 269 25.32 -19.96 -6.59
N ASP A 270 24.77 -20.82 -5.71
CA ASP A 270 23.40 -21.32 -5.80
C ASP A 270 22.39 -20.34 -5.15
N LEU A 271 22.86 -19.36 -4.37
CA LEU A 271 22.05 -18.29 -3.76
C LEU A 271 21.76 -17.15 -4.76
N ASP A 272 21.42 -17.50 -6.00
CA ASP A 272 21.19 -16.58 -7.12
C ASP A 272 19.70 -16.20 -7.32
N GLY A 273 18.83 -16.71 -6.44
CA GLY A 273 17.38 -16.55 -6.52
C GLY A 273 16.71 -17.36 -7.64
N ARG A 274 17.42 -18.33 -8.25
CA ARG A 274 16.91 -19.12 -9.38
C ARG A 274 17.22 -20.61 -9.27
N THR A 275 18.24 -20.98 -8.50
CA THR A 275 18.73 -22.36 -8.40
C THR A 275 18.04 -23.15 -7.30
N SER A 276 17.91 -22.60 -6.09
CA SER A 276 17.28 -23.32 -4.98
C SER A 276 15.76 -23.49 -5.17
N ILE A 277 15.23 -24.63 -4.72
CA ILE A 277 13.80 -24.94 -4.88
C ILE A 277 12.91 -23.91 -4.17
N ILE A 278 13.37 -23.40 -3.03
CA ILE A 278 12.68 -22.36 -2.27
C ILE A 278 12.62 -21.04 -3.06
N SER A 279 13.66 -20.69 -3.81
CA SER A 279 13.66 -19.51 -4.68
C SER A 279 12.65 -19.64 -5.82
N LEU A 280 12.53 -20.84 -6.40
CA LEU A 280 11.51 -21.12 -7.41
C LEU A 280 10.10 -21.02 -6.82
N GLY A 281 9.91 -21.51 -5.60
CA GLY A 281 8.68 -21.35 -4.82
C GLY A 281 8.31 -19.89 -4.56
N ALA A 282 9.25 -19.09 -4.07
CA ALA A 282 9.05 -17.66 -3.84
C ALA A 282 8.72 -16.90 -5.13
N ILE A 283 9.36 -17.24 -6.26
CA ILE A 283 9.02 -16.69 -7.58
C ILE A 283 7.60 -17.10 -7.99
N ALA A 284 7.19 -18.34 -7.71
CA ALA A 284 5.84 -18.80 -8.02
C ALA A 284 4.78 -18.01 -7.22
N ALA A 285 4.98 -17.85 -5.91
CA ALA A 285 4.11 -17.01 -5.07
C ALA A 285 4.08 -15.55 -5.54
N ALA A 286 5.23 -14.95 -5.87
CA ALA A 286 5.27 -13.58 -6.37
C ALA A 286 4.50 -13.40 -7.70
N ARG A 287 4.44 -14.44 -8.54
CA ARG A 287 3.69 -14.41 -9.81
C ARG A 287 2.18 -14.45 -9.61
N THR A 288 1.68 -14.89 -8.46
CA THR A 288 0.24 -14.82 -8.15
C THR A 288 -0.20 -13.44 -7.67
N GLY A 289 0.76 -12.53 -7.43
CA GLY A 289 0.50 -11.16 -6.97
C GLY A 289 0.84 -10.92 -5.50
N ILE A 290 1.31 -11.95 -4.79
CA ILE A 290 1.72 -11.87 -3.38
C ILE A 290 3.05 -11.12 -3.28
N LEU A 291 3.15 -10.15 -2.36
CA LEU A 291 4.43 -9.59 -1.97
C LEU A 291 5.14 -10.57 -1.03
N VAL A 292 6.22 -11.18 -1.51
CA VAL A 292 7.05 -12.08 -0.70
C VAL A 292 8.20 -11.29 -0.07
N VAL A 293 8.19 -11.20 1.26
CA VAL A 293 9.23 -10.58 2.08
C VAL A 293 9.97 -11.67 2.82
N THR A 294 11.27 -11.79 2.57
CA THR A 294 12.14 -12.74 3.27
C THR A 294 13.35 -12.05 3.88
N SER A 295 13.81 -12.54 5.03
CA SER A 295 15.04 -12.04 5.66
C SER A 295 16.29 -12.47 4.89
N ALA A 296 17.30 -11.62 4.87
CA ALA A 296 18.65 -12.07 4.53
C ALA A 296 19.17 -13.03 5.61
N GLY A 297 20.01 -13.99 5.22
CA GLY A 297 20.67 -14.88 6.18
C GLY A 297 21.60 -14.11 7.13
N ASN A 298 21.65 -14.55 8.39
CA ASN A 298 22.43 -13.89 9.45
C ASN A 298 23.88 -14.39 9.56
N ALA A 299 24.36 -15.17 8.58
CA ALA A 299 25.66 -15.83 8.58
C ALA A 299 26.87 -14.92 8.27
N GLY A 300 26.65 -13.61 8.09
CA GLY A 300 27.65 -12.54 7.92
C GLY A 300 29.11 -12.93 7.64
N GLY A 301 29.57 -12.65 6.41
CA GLY A 301 30.97 -12.45 6.05
C GLY A 301 31.05 -11.20 5.19
N GLY A 302 31.80 -10.20 5.63
CA GLY A 302 32.02 -8.95 4.88
C GLY A 302 32.81 -9.14 3.60
#